data_AF-A0A221NR47-F1
#
_entry.id   AF-A0A221NR47-F1
#
_cell.length_a   1.000
_cell.length_b   1.000
_cell.length_c   1.000
_cell.angle_alpha   90.00
_cell.angle_beta   90.00
_cell.angle_gamma   90.00
#
_symmetry.space_group_name_H-M   'P 1'
#
loop_
_entity.id
_entity.type
_entity.pdbx_description
1 polymer ?
#
loop_
_entity_poly.entity_id
_entity_poly.type
_entity_poly.pdbx_seq_one_letter_code
_entity_poly.pdbx_strand_id
1 'polypeptide(L)'
;MATRFTMPAPDFDLSPITGWTREHWVSFADQQLLAVRPHFSPLKAAIRLGGRPSSSGAVSDGLEGFARTFLLAAFRVAGEKGSDPFGHLDLYREGLLHGTQQNGPEAWLPITDRSQPMVEAASVVLGLQLTKPWLWDTLSAGQQEQVAAWLQGSSRSTCVDNNWVLFQVMIAEFLAGAGFEYNAAQIDRGLDRLDDWYAGGGWYRDGDNDGTGDFFDYYCGWAMHLYPILWAEFAAGRHPQADQRLEVSRRRLAAFLEDHARFFGANGAPVFQGRSLIYRYAAVAPLFMGEAICATPLAPGQTRRIASGAAKYFLDGGAYDDGLPSLGWLGAFEPMTQEYSGPASPYWTSKAFVGLLLPADHPVWTAVEEPAPLEMADGLKHAEAPNYLLHSTAADGIARLLNHGSDKYYAPGPDDPLYRRLAYSSHTAPLFTQDPLDNHFAILNDAGIPSRRSRIHRLQAGPGQAASWHAPVWNDAEDPADSDWRAATGTAAAGGYELRVHAVEAPDSSRLTVRDGGYALAGDHPMQSGGSLNDGRLHTAIWPLHGYTDSGTYQAQGVSPFGAFASCSYLEGRLSGERSCFASLVYLGGEPPAWVPPAVGPSPAFELFDDGARVTARLTLGPGQVLEVVFAL
;
A
#
# COMPACT_ATOMS: atom_id res chain seq x y z
N MET A 1 26.68 -4.74 -19.63
CA MET A 1 27.06 -3.80 -18.55
C MET A 1 25.77 -3.25 -18.02
N ALA A 2 25.43 -3.53 -16.76
CA ALA A 2 24.18 -3.05 -16.18
C ALA A 2 24.09 -1.54 -16.33
N THR A 3 22.99 -1.04 -16.90
CA THR A 3 22.83 0.41 -17.09
C THR A 3 22.46 0.99 -15.74
N ARG A 4 23.46 1.42 -14.97
CA ARG A 4 23.24 2.14 -13.72
C ARG A 4 22.61 3.49 -14.06
N PHE A 5 21.53 3.83 -13.35
CA PHE A 5 20.92 5.16 -13.41
C PHE A 5 22.01 6.23 -13.25
N THR A 6 22.07 7.17 -14.19
CA THR A 6 22.94 8.34 -14.06
C THR A 6 22.12 9.47 -13.47
N MET A 7 22.20 9.63 -12.16
CA MET A 7 21.50 10.66 -11.39
C MET A 7 22.36 11.93 -11.26
N PRO A 8 21.75 13.12 -11.08
CA PRO A 8 22.48 14.34 -10.74
C PRO A 8 23.28 14.19 -9.43
N ALA A 9 24.23 15.11 -9.21
CA ALA A 9 24.89 15.19 -7.90
C ALA A 9 23.87 15.62 -6.84
N PRO A 10 23.91 15.04 -5.62
CA PRO A 10 23.00 15.43 -4.56
C PRO A 10 23.21 16.90 -4.16
N ASP A 11 22.13 17.60 -3.89
CA ASP A 11 22.13 18.97 -3.36
C ASP A 11 21.74 18.94 -1.89
N PHE A 12 22.75 18.96 -1.02
CA PHE A 12 22.55 18.95 0.44
C PHE A 12 22.33 20.34 1.04
N ASP A 13 22.45 21.43 0.25
CA ASP A 13 22.08 22.77 0.71
C ASP A 13 20.56 22.94 0.65
N LEU A 14 19.94 22.50 -0.44
CA LEU A 14 18.49 22.54 -0.62
C LEU A 14 17.80 21.30 -0.01
N SER A 15 18.41 20.12 -0.12
CA SER A 15 17.85 18.86 0.38
C SER A 15 18.82 18.16 1.34
N PRO A 16 19.02 18.72 2.56
CA PRO A 16 20.03 18.23 3.52
C PRO A 16 19.91 16.76 3.95
N ILE A 17 18.77 16.10 3.72
CA ILE A 17 18.54 14.73 4.18
C ILE A 17 18.63 13.74 3.02
N THR A 18 17.91 13.98 1.92
CA THR A 18 17.89 13.05 0.77
C THR A 18 18.89 13.42 -0.32
N GLY A 19 19.28 14.69 -0.41
CA GLY A 19 20.03 15.25 -1.53
C GLY A 19 19.20 15.39 -2.82
N TRP A 20 17.92 14.99 -2.83
CA TRP A 20 17.09 14.89 -4.02
C TRP A 20 16.22 16.13 -4.25
N THR A 21 16.48 16.80 -5.36
CA THR A 21 15.74 17.96 -5.85
C THR A 21 14.76 17.56 -6.97
N ARG A 22 14.04 18.53 -7.52
CA ARG A 22 13.20 18.33 -8.71
C ARG A 22 14.00 17.75 -9.90
N GLU A 23 15.25 18.16 -10.07
CA GLU A 23 16.12 17.64 -11.15
C GLU A 23 16.38 16.14 -11.02
N HIS A 24 16.45 15.62 -9.79
CA HIS A 24 16.56 14.18 -9.57
C HIS A 24 15.29 13.46 -10.01
N TRP A 25 14.11 14.01 -9.74
CA TRP A 25 12.84 13.44 -10.22
C TRP A 25 12.73 13.45 -11.74
N VAL A 26 13.15 14.54 -12.40
CA VAL A 26 13.20 14.65 -13.87
C VAL A 26 14.16 13.59 -14.44
N SER A 27 15.37 13.49 -13.90
CA SER A 27 16.36 12.49 -14.32
C SER A 27 15.89 11.07 -14.06
N PHE A 28 15.24 10.80 -12.93
CA PHE A 28 14.73 9.48 -12.59
C PHE A 28 13.63 9.01 -13.54
N ALA A 29 12.76 9.93 -13.99
CA ALA A 29 11.79 9.64 -15.04
C ALA A 29 12.49 9.33 -16.38
N ASP A 30 13.46 10.15 -16.78
CA ASP A 30 14.19 9.98 -18.04
C ASP A 30 14.93 8.64 -18.09
N GLN A 31 15.63 8.26 -17.02
CA GLN A 31 16.37 7.00 -16.94
C GLN A 31 15.44 5.77 -17.04
N GLN A 32 14.28 5.79 -16.38
CA GLN A 32 13.29 4.71 -16.51
C GLN A 32 12.72 4.61 -17.93
N LEU A 33 12.40 5.76 -18.54
CA LEU A 33 11.89 5.79 -19.91
C LEU A 33 12.93 5.39 -20.94
N LEU A 34 14.21 5.68 -20.70
CA LEU A 34 15.31 5.22 -21.55
C LEU A 34 15.53 3.71 -21.41
N ALA A 35 15.43 3.17 -20.19
CA ALA A 35 15.61 1.74 -19.92
C ALA A 35 14.57 0.86 -20.65
N VAL A 36 13.32 1.32 -20.81
CA VAL A 36 12.29 0.55 -21.54
C VAL A 36 12.42 0.61 -23.05
N ARG A 37 13.20 1.54 -23.62
CA ARG A 37 13.27 1.75 -25.08
C ARG A 37 13.62 0.50 -25.88
N PRO A 38 14.59 -0.33 -25.46
CA PRO A 38 14.92 -1.55 -26.20
C PRO A 38 13.77 -2.57 -26.24
N HIS A 39 12.75 -2.42 -25.39
CA HIS A 39 11.65 -3.37 -25.23
C HIS A 39 10.38 -2.98 -26.00
N PHE A 40 10.38 -1.85 -26.72
CA PHE A 40 9.28 -1.55 -27.63
C PHE A 40 9.17 -2.61 -28.74
N SER A 41 7.94 -2.95 -29.09
CA SER A 41 7.64 -3.72 -30.29
C SER A 41 8.06 -2.98 -31.58
N PRO A 42 8.19 -3.69 -32.71
CA PRO A 42 8.54 -3.09 -34.00
C PRO A 42 7.73 -1.83 -34.35
N LEU A 43 6.42 -1.84 -34.14
CA LEU A 43 5.53 -0.68 -34.40
C LEU A 43 5.21 0.14 -33.14
N LYS A 44 6.00 -0.04 -32.08
CA LYS A 44 5.93 0.70 -30.81
C LYS A 44 4.63 0.56 -30.03
N ALA A 45 3.67 -0.25 -30.48
CA ALA A 45 2.36 -0.38 -29.84
C ALA A 45 2.40 -1.18 -28.52
N ALA A 46 3.47 -1.90 -28.22
CA ALA A 46 3.62 -2.64 -26.97
C ALA A 46 5.03 -2.50 -26.40
N ILE A 47 5.17 -2.63 -25.09
CA ILE A 47 6.47 -2.80 -24.42
C ILE A 47 6.52 -4.19 -23.78
N ARG A 48 7.45 -5.03 -24.23
CA ARG A 48 7.54 -6.45 -23.85
C ARG A 48 8.81 -6.71 -23.05
N LEU A 49 8.69 -6.63 -21.72
CA LEU A 49 9.83 -6.81 -20.80
C LEU A 49 10.25 -8.28 -20.62
N GLY A 50 9.38 -9.24 -20.98
CA GLY A 50 9.60 -10.67 -20.74
C GLY A 50 9.37 -11.07 -19.27
N GLY A 51 9.37 -12.37 -18.98
CA GLY A 51 9.09 -12.91 -17.64
C GLY A 51 7.69 -13.52 -17.50
N ARG A 52 7.28 -13.79 -16.25
CA ARG A 52 5.97 -14.38 -15.92
C ARG A 52 4.85 -13.43 -16.38
N PRO A 53 3.92 -13.88 -17.25
CA PRO A 53 2.78 -13.06 -17.64
C PRO A 53 1.76 -12.93 -16.49
N SER A 54 0.96 -11.87 -16.53
CA SER A 54 -0.22 -11.75 -15.67
C SER A 54 -1.30 -12.77 -16.07
N SER A 55 -2.35 -12.87 -15.26
CA SER A 55 -3.59 -13.59 -15.61
C SER A 55 -4.28 -13.07 -16.88
N SER A 56 -3.96 -11.86 -17.34
CA SER A 56 -4.46 -11.28 -18.60
C SER A 56 -3.62 -11.65 -19.83
N GLY A 57 -2.46 -12.30 -19.62
CA GLY A 57 -1.59 -12.82 -20.66
C GLY A 57 -0.67 -11.78 -21.32
N ALA A 58 0.38 -12.29 -21.98
CA ALA A 58 1.50 -11.49 -22.48
C ALA A 58 1.13 -10.40 -23.51
N VAL A 59 0.01 -10.56 -24.24
CA VAL A 59 -0.47 -9.54 -25.18
C VAL A 59 -1.01 -8.33 -24.40
N SER A 60 -1.83 -8.58 -23.37
CA SER A 60 -2.33 -7.53 -22.48
C SER A 60 -1.20 -6.88 -21.71
N ASP A 61 -0.23 -7.67 -21.24
CA ASP A 61 0.96 -7.16 -20.53
C ASP A 61 1.81 -6.22 -21.41
N GLY A 62 1.81 -6.43 -22.73
CA GLY A 62 2.46 -5.53 -23.69
C GLY A 62 1.79 -4.16 -23.78
N LEU A 63 0.45 -4.12 -23.77
CA LEU A 63 -0.34 -2.89 -23.68
C LEU A 63 -0.14 -2.22 -22.31
N GLU A 64 -0.12 -3.00 -21.23
CA GLU A 64 0.20 -2.52 -19.89
C GLU A 64 1.55 -1.80 -19.86
N GLY A 65 2.58 -2.41 -20.46
CA GLY A 65 3.89 -1.80 -20.63
C GLY A 65 3.85 -0.48 -21.36
N PHE A 66 3.13 -0.41 -22.48
CA PHE A 66 2.94 0.84 -23.23
C PHE A 66 2.23 1.90 -22.38
N ALA A 67 1.09 1.57 -21.78
CA ALA A 67 0.23 2.54 -21.12
C ALA A 67 0.85 3.13 -19.85
N ARG A 68 1.49 2.30 -19.01
CA ARG A 68 2.06 2.75 -17.73
C ARG A 68 3.34 3.55 -17.92
N THR A 69 4.15 3.23 -18.94
CA THR A 69 5.33 4.02 -19.30
C THR A 69 4.96 5.29 -20.07
N PHE A 70 3.90 5.27 -20.88
CA PHE A 70 3.35 6.49 -21.48
C PHE A 70 2.89 7.47 -20.40
N LEU A 71 2.28 6.99 -19.33
CA LEU A 71 1.89 7.82 -18.20
C LEU A 71 3.12 8.52 -17.56
N LEU A 72 4.24 7.82 -17.37
CA LEU A 72 5.49 8.43 -16.91
C LEU A 72 5.99 9.51 -17.87
N ALA A 73 6.02 9.20 -19.18
CA ALA A 73 6.42 10.15 -20.21
C ALA A 73 5.53 11.40 -20.21
N ALA A 74 4.22 11.22 -20.01
CA ALA A 74 3.28 12.32 -19.96
C ALA A 74 3.53 13.26 -18.77
N PHE A 75 3.71 12.72 -17.55
CA PHE A 75 4.07 13.54 -16.39
C PHE A 75 5.40 14.28 -16.60
N ARG A 76 6.40 13.57 -17.15
CA ARG A 76 7.73 14.13 -17.42
C ARG A 76 7.71 15.25 -18.46
N VAL A 77 6.96 15.10 -19.56
CA VAL A 77 6.91 16.11 -20.63
C VAL A 77 6.00 17.27 -20.24
N ALA A 78 4.84 17.01 -19.64
CA ALA A 78 3.94 18.06 -19.17
C ALA A 78 4.59 18.93 -18.08
N GLY A 79 5.29 18.30 -17.12
CA GLY A 79 6.04 19.01 -16.08
C GLY A 79 7.16 19.90 -16.61
N GLU A 80 7.72 19.56 -17.77
CA GLU A 80 8.71 20.39 -18.48
C GLU A 80 8.11 21.22 -19.62
N LYS A 81 6.80 21.49 -19.57
CA LYS A 81 6.08 22.35 -20.52
C LYS A 81 6.33 21.97 -21.99
N GLY A 82 6.42 20.67 -22.26
CA GLY A 82 6.61 20.12 -23.61
C GLY A 82 8.06 19.79 -23.98
N SER A 83 9.03 20.06 -23.10
CA SER A 83 10.43 19.70 -23.36
C SER A 83 10.62 18.18 -23.32
N ASP A 84 10.88 17.61 -24.49
CA ASP A 84 11.09 16.17 -24.70
C ASP A 84 12.44 15.92 -25.41
N PRO A 85 13.57 16.10 -24.70
CA PRO A 85 14.91 16.04 -25.31
C PRO A 85 15.26 14.67 -25.89
N PHE A 86 14.55 13.61 -25.48
CA PHE A 86 14.79 12.25 -25.95
C PHE A 86 13.76 11.79 -26.99
N GLY A 87 12.73 12.58 -27.31
CA GLY A 87 11.70 12.22 -28.31
C GLY A 87 10.80 11.07 -27.87
N HIS A 88 10.41 11.03 -26.60
CA HIS A 88 9.47 10.03 -26.08
C HIS A 88 8.10 10.09 -26.77
N LEU A 89 7.53 11.28 -26.96
CA LEU A 89 6.17 11.43 -27.48
C LEU A 89 6.01 10.90 -28.90
N ASP A 90 7.04 10.95 -29.73
CA ASP A 90 7.00 10.39 -31.09
C ASP A 90 6.90 8.86 -31.07
N LEU A 91 7.60 8.19 -30.16
CA LEU A 91 7.50 6.73 -29.97
C LEU A 91 6.09 6.33 -29.51
N TYR A 92 5.54 7.08 -28.55
CA TYR A 92 4.18 6.82 -28.07
C TYR A 92 3.11 7.20 -29.09
N ARG A 93 3.34 8.21 -29.95
CA ARG A 93 2.46 8.53 -31.07
C ARG A 93 2.39 7.37 -32.06
N GLU A 94 3.54 6.85 -32.49
CA GLU A 94 3.61 5.71 -33.40
C GLU A 94 2.86 4.49 -32.82
N GLY A 95 3.17 4.17 -31.56
CA GLY A 95 2.56 3.04 -30.88
C GLY A 95 1.05 3.19 -30.63
N LEU A 96 0.59 4.38 -30.28
CA LEU A 96 -0.84 4.69 -30.10
C LEU A 96 -1.61 4.47 -31.41
N LEU A 97 -1.06 4.94 -32.54
CA LEU A 97 -1.71 4.82 -33.84
C LEU A 97 -1.71 3.38 -34.34
N HIS A 98 -0.64 2.62 -34.15
CA HIS A 98 -0.63 1.20 -34.52
C HIS A 98 -1.45 0.33 -33.56
N GLY A 99 -1.45 0.65 -32.28
CA GLY A 99 -2.23 -0.04 -31.26
C GLY A 99 -3.73 0.15 -31.42
N THR A 100 -4.18 1.36 -31.76
CA THR A 100 -5.62 1.63 -31.97
C THR A 100 -6.11 1.30 -33.39
N GLN A 101 -5.22 0.89 -34.30
CA GLN A 101 -5.59 0.53 -35.67
C GLN A 101 -6.38 -0.79 -35.68
N GLN A 102 -7.62 -0.74 -36.17
CA GLN A 102 -8.45 -1.94 -36.28
C GLN A 102 -7.80 -2.98 -37.21
N ASN A 103 -7.70 -4.23 -36.73
CA ASN A 103 -7.09 -5.37 -37.45
C ASN A 103 -5.62 -5.11 -37.88
N GLY A 104 -4.94 -4.15 -37.24
CA GLY A 104 -3.52 -3.91 -37.44
C GLY A 104 -2.64 -5.03 -36.87
N PRO A 105 -1.39 -5.17 -37.33
CA PRO A 105 -0.47 -6.23 -36.90
C PRO A 105 -0.09 -6.18 -35.41
N GLU A 106 -0.16 -5.00 -34.78
CA GLU A 106 0.04 -4.81 -33.34
C GLU A 106 -1.17 -4.16 -32.65
N ALA A 107 -2.37 -4.37 -33.21
CA ALA A 107 -3.61 -3.84 -32.65
C ALA A 107 -3.81 -4.29 -31.20
N TRP A 108 -4.21 -3.35 -30.36
CA TRP A 108 -4.55 -3.59 -28.97
C TRP A 108 -5.83 -4.39 -28.85
N LEU A 109 -5.91 -5.16 -27.76
CA LEU A 109 -7.14 -5.85 -27.39
C LEU A 109 -8.28 -4.82 -27.20
N PRO A 110 -9.51 -5.15 -27.62
CA PRO A 110 -10.64 -4.27 -27.43
C PRO A 110 -10.96 -4.10 -25.93
N ILE A 111 -11.49 -2.92 -25.58
CA ILE A 111 -12.08 -2.71 -24.26
C ILE A 111 -13.46 -3.38 -24.26
N THR A 112 -13.64 -4.35 -23.36
CA THR A 112 -14.85 -5.15 -23.19
C THR A 112 -15.17 -5.28 -21.69
N ASP A 113 -16.28 -5.95 -21.35
CA ASP A 113 -16.66 -6.20 -19.95
C ASP A 113 -15.48 -6.73 -19.12
N ARG A 114 -15.12 -5.97 -18.09
CA ARG A 114 -14.07 -6.28 -17.10
C ARG A 114 -12.73 -6.70 -17.73
N SER A 115 -12.39 -6.18 -18.90
CA SER A 115 -11.12 -6.50 -19.56
C SER A 115 -9.98 -5.58 -19.09
N GLN A 116 -8.78 -6.13 -18.96
CA GLN A 116 -7.57 -5.39 -18.58
C GLN A 116 -7.29 -4.15 -19.46
N PRO A 117 -7.56 -4.14 -20.79
CA PRO A 117 -7.45 -2.92 -21.60
C PRO A 117 -8.21 -1.70 -21.04
N MET A 118 -9.29 -1.90 -20.27
CA MET A 118 -10.00 -0.81 -19.59
C MET A 118 -9.12 -0.08 -18.56
N VAL A 119 -8.33 -0.83 -17.80
CA VAL A 119 -7.39 -0.28 -16.80
C VAL A 119 -6.30 0.52 -17.50
N GLU A 120 -5.72 -0.06 -18.56
CA GLU A 120 -4.62 0.57 -19.29
C GLU A 120 -5.09 1.80 -20.08
N ALA A 121 -6.34 1.78 -20.59
CA ALA A 121 -6.95 2.93 -21.25
C ALA A 121 -7.02 4.17 -20.34
N ALA A 122 -7.19 4.02 -19.02
CA ALA A 122 -7.17 5.14 -18.09
C ALA A 122 -5.80 5.83 -18.02
N SER A 123 -4.70 5.06 -18.06
CA SER A 123 -3.34 5.60 -18.16
C SER A 123 -3.10 6.28 -19.51
N VAL A 124 -3.62 5.68 -20.60
CA VAL A 124 -3.53 6.28 -21.95
C VAL A 124 -4.25 7.63 -21.98
N VAL A 125 -5.52 7.72 -21.58
CA VAL A 125 -6.27 8.98 -21.65
C VAL A 125 -5.70 10.05 -20.72
N LEU A 126 -5.17 9.67 -19.55
CA LEU A 126 -4.47 10.61 -18.68
C LEU A 126 -3.21 11.15 -19.38
N GLY A 127 -2.44 10.27 -20.03
CA GLY A 127 -1.29 10.68 -20.83
C GLY A 127 -1.65 11.61 -21.99
N LEU A 128 -2.72 11.29 -22.74
CA LEU A 128 -3.24 12.12 -23.82
C LEU A 128 -3.68 13.50 -23.33
N GLN A 129 -4.39 13.55 -22.20
CA GLN A 129 -4.89 14.79 -21.61
C GLN A 129 -3.75 15.69 -21.13
N LEU A 130 -2.77 15.13 -20.40
CA LEU A 130 -1.61 15.87 -19.90
C LEU A 130 -0.70 16.37 -21.02
N THR A 131 -0.61 15.63 -22.12
CA THR A 131 0.23 15.97 -23.27
C THR A 131 -0.55 16.57 -24.43
N LYS A 132 -1.81 16.98 -24.21
CA LYS A 132 -2.75 17.34 -25.26
C LYS A 132 -2.18 18.31 -26.31
N PRO A 133 -1.50 19.43 -25.95
CA PRO A 133 -0.94 20.36 -26.93
C PRO A 133 0.21 19.79 -27.79
N TRP A 134 0.91 18.76 -27.30
CA TRP A 134 2.11 18.20 -27.96
C TRP A 134 1.84 16.87 -28.65
N LEU A 135 0.74 16.19 -28.32
CA LEU A 135 0.39 14.89 -28.87
C LEU A 135 -0.99 14.87 -29.51
N TRP A 136 -2.06 14.98 -28.71
CA TRP A 136 -3.44 14.81 -29.17
C TRP A 136 -3.86 15.86 -30.21
N ASP A 137 -3.60 17.14 -29.94
CA ASP A 137 -3.99 18.26 -30.81
C ASP A 137 -3.20 18.29 -32.13
N THR A 138 -2.12 17.51 -32.23
CA THR A 138 -1.30 17.41 -33.45
C THR A 138 -1.66 16.18 -34.29
N LEU A 139 -2.57 15.32 -33.82
CA LEU A 139 -3.13 14.22 -34.62
C LEU A 139 -4.10 14.78 -35.66
N SER A 140 -4.21 14.12 -36.80
CA SER A 140 -5.26 14.43 -37.78
C SER A 140 -6.64 14.04 -37.22
N ALA A 141 -7.71 14.62 -37.76
CA ALA A 141 -9.08 14.27 -37.36
C ALA A 141 -9.34 12.75 -37.45
N GLY A 142 -8.90 12.10 -38.53
CA GLY A 142 -9.05 10.64 -38.68
C GLY A 142 -8.23 9.82 -37.67
N GLN A 143 -7.07 10.33 -37.24
CA GLN A 143 -6.28 9.70 -36.18
C GLN A 143 -6.95 9.85 -34.80
N GLN A 144 -7.53 11.02 -34.52
CA GLN A 144 -8.32 11.24 -33.29
C GLN A 144 -9.56 10.34 -33.27
N GLU A 145 -10.28 10.23 -34.39
CA GLU A 145 -11.42 9.31 -34.56
C GLU A 145 -11.02 7.85 -34.32
N GLN A 146 -9.87 7.41 -34.84
CA GLN A 146 -9.36 6.06 -34.63
C GLN A 146 -9.11 5.76 -33.14
N VAL A 147 -8.42 6.66 -32.45
CA VAL A 147 -8.13 6.50 -31.01
C VAL A 147 -9.42 6.54 -30.19
N ALA A 148 -10.33 7.48 -30.50
CA ALA A 148 -11.62 7.59 -29.84
C ALA A 148 -12.46 6.32 -30.02
N ALA A 149 -12.45 5.70 -31.22
CA ALA A 149 -13.19 4.47 -31.49
C ALA A 149 -12.74 3.30 -30.59
N TRP A 150 -11.44 3.17 -30.29
CA TRP A 150 -10.94 2.16 -29.34
C TRP A 150 -11.42 2.47 -27.91
N LEU A 151 -11.29 3.73 -27.47
CA LEU A 151 -11.71 4.18 -26.13
C LEU A 151 -13.22 4.02 -25.89
N GLN A 152 -14.05 4.20 -26.92
CA GLN A 152 -15.50 4.02 -26.85
C GLN A 152 -15.95 2.61 -26.46
N GLY A 153 -15.08 1.59 -26.54
CA GLY A 153 -15.35 0.29 -25.96
C GLY A 153 -15.69 0.37 -24.46
N SER A 154 -15.08 1.31 -23.72
CA SER A 154 -15.39 1.57 -22.31
C SER A 154 -16.83 2.00 -22.08
N SER A 155 -17.40 2.83 -22.96
CA SER A 155 -18.75 3.39 -22.81
C SER A 155 -19.87 2.33 -22.85
N ARG A 156 -19.56 1.15 -23.40
CA ARG A 156 -20.48 0.01 -23.56
C ARG A 156 -20.13 -1.18 -22.66
N SER A 157 -19.11 -1.04 -21.82
CA SER A 157 -18.58 -2.13 -21.00
C SER A 157 -18.87 -1.90 -19.52
N THR A 158 -18.98 -3.00 -18.78
CA THR A 158 -19.05 -3.02 -17.31
C THR A 158 -17.65 -3.15 -16.72
N CYS A 159 -17.39 -2.48 -15.60
CA CYS A 159 -16.17 -2.64 -14.82
C CYS A 159 -16.42 -3.49 -13.57
N VAL A 160 -15.35 -3.79 -12.84
CA VAL A 160 -15.44 -4.34 -11.48
C VAL A 160 -15.86 -3.20 -10.54
N ASP A 161 -16.73 -3.47 -9.57
CA ASP A 161 -17.24 -2.46 -8.62
C ASP A 161 -16.21 -2.14 -7.53
N ASN A 162 -15.12 -1.51 -7.95
CA ASN A 162 -14.00 -1.03 -7.13
C ASN A 162 -13.38 0.18 -7.85
N ASN A 163 -12.14 0.56 -7.54
CA ASN A 163 -11.41 1.66 -8.19
C ASN A 163 -11.47 1.68 -9.73
N TRP A 164 -11.82 0.58 -10.41
CA TRP A 164 -12.07 0.55 -11.86
C TRP A 164 -13.18 1.50 -12.31
N VAL A 165 -14.14 1.84 -11.45
CA VAL A 165 -15.16 2.85 -11.77
C VAL A 165 -14.51 4.20 -12.10
N LEU A 166 -13.39 4.54 -11.46
CA LEU A 166 -12.66 5.79 -11.70
C LEU A 166 -11.90 5.75 -13.03
N PHE A 167 -11.44 4.58 -13.48
CA PHE A 167 -10.84 4.42 -14.82
C PHE A 167 -11.86 4.75 -15.90
N GLN A 168 -13.08 4.24 -15.72
CA GLN A 168 -14.21 4.51 -16.58
C GLN A 168 -14.61 5.99 -16.61
N VAL A 169 -14.55 6.68 -15.46
CA VAL A 169 -14.75 8.14 -15.36
C VAL A 169 -13.72 8.88 -16.21
N MET A 170 -12.43 8.57 -16.06
CA MET A 170 -11.36 9.27 -16.80
C MET A 170 -11.48 9.08 -18.33
N ILE A 171 -11.83 7.88 -18.78
CA ILE A 171 -12.01 7.60 -20.22
C ILE A 171 -13.21 8.39 -20.79
N ALA A 172 -14.33 8.38 -20.07
CA ALA A 172 -15.53 9.11 -20.49
C ALA A 172 -15.30 10.63 -20.50
N GLU A 173 -14.61 11.16 -19.49
CA GLU A 173 -14.27 12.59 -19.40
C GLU A 173 -13.36 13.03 -20.56
N PHE A 174 -12.37 12.22 -20.92
CA PHE A 174 -11.50 12.51 -22.06
C PHE A 174 -12.28 12.55 -23.38
N LEU A 175 -13.14 11.56 -23.63
CA LEU A 175 -14.01 11.53 -24.82
C LEU A 175 -14.92 12.76 -24.89
N ALA A 176 -15.52 13.15 -23.76
CA ALA A 176 -16.34 14.36 -23.65
C ALA A 176 -15.55 15.63 -23.99
N GLY A 177 -14.37 15.81 -23.38
CA GLY A 177 -13.49 16.96 -23.61
C GLY A 177 -12.89 17.02 -25.02
N ALA A 178 -12.80 15.87 -25.71
CA ALA A 178 -12.36 15.77 -27.10
C ALA A 178 -13.52 15.88 -28.13
N GLY A 179 -14.78 15.99 -27.68
CA GLY A 179 -15.94 16.15 -28.55
C GLY A 179 -16.45 14.87 -29.21
N PHE A 180 -16.11 13.69 -28.67
CA PHE A 180 -16.59 12.39 -29.13
C PHE A 180 -17.79 11.90 -28.32
N GLU A 181 -18.51 10.91 -28.85
CA GLU A 181 -19.58 10.24 -28.09
C GLU A 181 -19.00 9.60 -26.81
N TYR A 182 -19.66 9.86 -25.68
CA TYR A 182 -19.24 9.42 -24.35
C TYR A 182 -20.45 9.05 -23.50
N ASN A 183 -20.23 8.28 -22.44
CA ASN A 183 -21.26 7.89 -21.50
C ASN A 183 -21.26 8.82 -20.27
N ALA A 184 -22.08 9.88 -20.29
CA ALA A 184 -22.18 10.82 -19.16
C ALA A 184 -22.63 10.13 -17.85
N ALA A 185 -23.57 9.18 -17.94
CA ALA A 185 -24.06 8.44 -16.78
C ALA A 185 -22.97 7.53 -16.15
N GLN A 186 -21.91 7.21 -16.88
CA GLN A 186 -20.75 6.48 -16.33
C GLN A 186 -19.86 7.41 -15.48
N ILE A 187 -19.75 8.69 -15.84
CA ILE A 187 -19.07 9.69 -15.02
C ILE A 187 -19.82 9.87 -13.70
N ASP A 188 -21.11 10.18 -13.77
CA ASP A 188 -21.94 10.44 -12.58
C ASP A 188 -21.94 9.23 -11.64
N ARG A 189 -22.23 8.02 -12.16
CA ARG A 189 -22.25 6.80 -11.34
C ARG A 189 -20.90 6.48 -10.73
N GLY A 190 -19.78 6.67 -11.44
CA GLY A 190 -18.46 6.38 -10.90
C GLY A 190 -18.07 7.33 -9.77
N LEU A 191 -18.43 8.61 -9.88
CA LEU A 191 -18.18 9.60 -8.83
C LEU A 191 -19.11 9.44 -7.63
N ASP A 192 -20.38 9.12 -7.85
CA ASP A 192 -21.33 8.81 -6.78
C ASP A 192 -20.91 7.52 -6.04
N ARG A 193 -20.42 6.52 -6.78
CA ARG A 193 -19.95 5.27 -6.17
C ARG A 193 -18.75 5.48 -5.25
N LEU A 194 -17.86 6.40 -5.59
CA LEU A 194 -16.77 6.80 -4.69
C LEU A 194 -17.28 7.39 -3.37
N ASP A 195 -18.40 8.14 -3.40
CA ASP A 195 -18.98 8.68 -2.17
C ASP A 195 -19.59 7.59 -1.29
N ASP A 196 -20.21 6.57 -1.87
CA ASP A 196 -20.72 5.41 -1.12
C ASP A 196 -19.61 4.71 -0.32
N TRP A 197 -18.39 4.71 -0.88
CA TRP A 197 -17.23 4.08 -0.28
C TRP A 197 -16.54 4.92 0.79
N TYR A 198 -16.94 6.18 0.98
CA TYR A 198 -16.29 7.05 1.95
C TYR A 198 -16.53 6.55 3.39
N ALA A 199 -15.44 6.21 4.07
CA ALA A 199 -15.46 5.61 5.41
C ALA A 199 -15.25 6.62 6.54
N GLY A 200 -15.04 7.90 6.22
CA GLY A 200 -14.65 8.93 7.19
C GLY A 200 -13.13 9.14 7.25
N GLY A 201 -12.68 10.25 7.84
CA GLY A 201 -11.24 10.55 8.01
C GLY A 201 -10.43 10.66 6.72
N GLY A 202 -11.08 10.74 5.56
CA GLY A 202 -10.39 10.71 4.27
C GLY A 202 -10.19 9.30 3.69
N TRP A 203 -10.60 8.25 4.40
CA TRP A 203 -10.47 6.87 3.97
C TRP A 203 -11.65 6.41 3.09
N TYR A 204 -11.36 5.49 2.17
CA TYR A 204 -12.35 4.86 1.30
C TYR A 204 -12.20 3.34 1.34
N ARG A 205 -13.34 2.63 1.32
CA ARG A 205 -13.41 1.17 1.15
C ARG A 205 -13.39 0.89 -0.35
N ASP A 206 -12.34 0.27 -0.87
CA ASP A 206 -12.23 0.04 -2.32
C ASP A 206 -13.23 -1.02 -2.82
N GLY A 207 -14.49 -0.62 -3.04
CA GLY A 207 -15.62 -1.53 -3.25
C GLY A 207 -16.51 -1.66 -2.00
N ASP A 208 -17.77 -2.05 -2.23
CA ASP A 208 -18.68 -2.48 -1.17
C ASP A 208 -18.82 -4.00 -1.24
N ASN A 209 -18.40 -4.69 -0.18
CA ASN A 209 -18.48 -6.16 -0.10
C ASN A 209 -19.63 -6.56 0.82
N ASP A 210 -20.79 -5.90 0.68
CA ASP A 210 -21.93 -6.06 1.57
C ASP A 210 -21.55 -5.85 3.06
N GLY A 211 -20.57 -4.98 3.32
CA GLY A 211 -20.01 -4.75 4.66
C GLY A 211 -19.28 -5.94 5.30
N THR A 212 -18.91 -6.97 4.53
CA THR A 212 -18.29 -8.21 5.05
C THR A 212 -16.78 -8.10 5.29
N GLY A 213 -16.09 -7.15 4.64
CA GLY A 213 -14.67 -6.90 4.83
C GLY A 213 -14.22 -5.57 4.26
N ASP A 214 -13.16 -5.01 4.85
CA ASP A 214 -12.61 -3.70 4.53
C ASP A 214 -11.25 -3.80 3.81
N PHE A 215 -11.11 -2.97 2.78
CA PHE A 215 -9.98 -2.96 1.84
C PHE A 215 -9.24 -1.61 1.96
N PHE A 216 -8.63 -1.37 3.12
CA PHE A 216 -7.85 -0.16 3.34
C PHE A 216 -6.38 -0.42 3.02
N ASP A 217 -5.92 0.19 1.93
CA ASP A 217 -4.54 0.10 1.44
C ASP A 217 -4.18 1.37 0.63
N TYR A 218 -3.03 1.33 -0.03
CA TYR A 218 -2.50 2.47 -0.81
C TYR A 218 -3.36 2.91 -2.02
N TYR A 219 -4.36 2.13 -2.45
CA TYR A 219 -5.36 2.57 -3.44
C TYR A 219 -6.20 3.75 -2.96
N CYS A 220 -6.37 3.90 -1.64
CA CYS A 220 -6.98 5.10 -1.06
C CYS A 220 -6.26 6.36 -1.56
N GLY A 221 -4.93 6.37 -1.50
CA GLY A 221 -4.11 7.49 -1.95
C GLY A 221 -3.96 7.57 -3.47
N TRP A 222 -3.39 6.54 -4.10
CA TRP A 222 -2.97 6.61 -5.50
C TRP A 222 -4.10 6.41 -6.51
N ALA A 223 -5.33 6.13 -6.07
CA ALA A 223 -6.49 6.02 -6.95
C ALA A 223 -7.64 6.88 -6.45
N MET A 224 -8.14 6.61 -5.24
CA MET A 224 -9.37 7.21 -4.73
C MET A 224 -9.24 8.69 -4.33
N HIS A 225 -8.03 9.17 -4.06
CA HIS A 225 -7.73 10.61 -4.01
C HIS A 225 -7.20 11.15 -5.34
N LEU A 226 -6.34 10.39 -6.03
CA LEU A 226 -5.67 10.84 -7.26
C LEU A 226 -6.66 11.15 -8.41
N TYR A 227 -7.47 10.18 -8.81
CA TYR A 227 -8.31 10.31 -10.01
C TYR A 227 -9.40 11.36 -9.88
N PRO A 228 -10.14 11.49 -8.76
CA PRO A 228 -11.19 12.50 -8.63
C PRO A 228 -10.66 13.92 -8.71
N ILE A 229 -9.46 14.18 -8.18
CA ILE A 229 -8.82 15.50 -8.28
C ILE A 229 -8.42 15.78 -9.73
N LEU A 230 -7.75 14.84 -10.40
CA LEU A 230 -7.38 14.97 -11.81
C LEU A 230 -8.62 15.12 -12.71
N TRP A 231 -9.68 14.37 -12.43
CA TRP A 231 -10.96 14.49 -13.13
C TRP A 231 -11.53 15.90 -12.95
N ALA A 232 -11.60 16.43 -11.72
CA ALA A 232 -12.17 17.75 -11.46
C ALA A 232 -11.41 18.86 -12.21
N GLU A 233 -10.07 18.81 -12.20
CA GLU A 233 -9.22 19.72 -12.97
C GLU A 233 -9.50 19.64 -14.47
N PHE A 234 -9.60 18.42 -15.01
CA PHE A 234 -9.90 18.24 -16.42
C PHE A 234 -11.30 18.72 -16.77
N ALA A 235 -12.29 18.37 -15.95
CA ALA A 235 -13.72 18.65 -16.13
C ALA A 235 -14.08 20.13 -15.91
N ALA A 236 -13.16 20.92 -15.34
CA ALA A 236 -13.35 22.35 -15.07
C ALA A 236 -13.90 23.11 -16.29
N GLY A 237 -14.93 23.93 -16.06
CA GLY A 237 -15.63 24.70 -17.09
C GLY A 237 -16.57 23.89 -18.01
N ARG A 238 -16.50 22.55 -18.02
CA ARG A 238 -17.47 21.68 -18.73
C ARG A 238 -18.49 21.06 -17.79
N HIS A 239 -18.07 20.67 -16.60
CA HIS A 239 -18.94 20.09 -15.58
C HIS A 239 -19.21 21.09 -14.45
N PRO A 240 -20.49 21.49 -14.22
CA PRO A 240 -20.84 22.40 -13.13
C PRO A 240 -20.48 21.88 -11.74
N GLN A 241 -20.34 20.56 -11.57
CA GLN A 241 -20.03 19.92 -10.29
C GLN A 241 -18.51 19.81 -10.02
N ALA A 242 -17.65 20.13 -10.99
CA ALA A 242 -16.20 19.92 -10.87
C ALA A 242 -15.62 20.67 -9.66
N ASP A 243 -15.94 21.95 -9.50
CA ASP A 243 -15.45 22.78 -8.37
C ASP A 243 -15.94 22.25 -7.02
N GLN A 244 -17.21 21.81 -6.95
CA GLN A 244 -17.78 21.24 -5.73
C GLN A 244 -17.08 19.93 -5.35
N ARG A 245 -16.84 19.06 -6.33
CA ARG A 245 -16.14 17.78 -6.13
C ARG A 245 -14.68 18.02 -5.72
N LEU A 246 -14.01 18.99 -6.33
CA LEU A 246 -12.65 19.39 -5.95
C LEU A 246 -12.58 19.85 -4.49
N GLU A 247 -13.56 20.62 -4.02
CA GLU A 247 -13.62 21.05 -2.61
C GLU A 247 -13.88 19.87 -1.66
N VAL A 248 -14.73 18.90 -2.05
CA VAL A 248 -14.90 17.66 -1.29
C VAL A 248 -13.57 16.88 -1.22
N SER A 249 -12.88 16.72 -2.35
CA SER A 249 -11.57 16.08 -2.42
C SER A 249 -10.53 16.79 -1.57
N ARG A 250 -10.50 18.14 -1.55
CA ARG A 250 -9.60 18.94 -0.71
C ARG A 250 -9.74 18.60 0.76
N ARG A 251 -10.97 18.60 1.28
CA ARG A 251 -11.22 18.27 2.70
C ARG A 251 -10.88 16.82 3.03
N ARG A 252 -11.27 15.88 2.17
CA ARG A 252 -11.03 14.45 2.39
C ARG A 252 -9.54 14.11 2.27
N LEU A 253 -8.82 14.69 1.32
CA LEU A 253 -7.38 14.50 1.18
C LEU A 253 -6.61 15.08 2.36
N ALA A 254 -6.94 16.29 2.81
CA ALA A 254 -6.29 16.89 3.98
C ALA A 254 -6.40 15.99 5.22
N ALA A 255 -7.59 15.45 5.50
CA ALA A 255 -7.80 14.50 6.60
C ALA A 255 -7.01 13.19 6.41
N PHE A 256 -7.02 12.62 5.20
CA PHE A 256 -6.27 11.41 4.87
C PHE A 256 -4.76 11.60 5.07
N LEU A 257 -4.21 12.76 4.69
CA LEU A 257 -2.78 13.02 4.78
C LEU A 257 -2.26 13.15 6.22
N GLU A 258 -3.13 13.44 7.19
CA GLU A 258 -2.74 13.38 8.61
C GLU A 258 -2.40 11.96 9.08
N ASP A 259 -2.95 10.94 8.41
CA ASP A 259 -2.70 9.53 8.67
C ASP A 259 -1.63 8.99 7.72
N HIS A 260 -1.79 9.24 6.42
CA HIS A 260 -0.94 8.68 5.37
C HIS A 260 0.53 9.06 5.49
N ALA A 261 0.85 10.28 5.96
CA ALA A 261 2.23 10.70 6.21
C ALA A 261 2.94 9.82 7.26
N ARG A 262 2.19 9.12 8.13
CA ARG A 262 2.72 8.23 9.18
C ARG A 262 3.03 6.82 8.68
N PHE A 263 2.74 6.51 7.41
CA PHE A 263 3.04 5.22 6.80
C PHE A 263 4.49 5.13 6.31
N PHE A 264 5.30 6.18 6.42
CA PHE A 264 6.66 6.19 5.89
C PHE A 264 7.68 6.23 7.02
N GLY A 265 8.61 5.26 7.02
CA GLY A 265 9.76 5.26 7.92
C GLY A 265 10.83 6.27 7.51
N ALA A 266 11.75 6.62 8.42
CA ALA A 266 12.85 7.55 8.14
C ALA A 266 13.81 7.04 7.05
N ASN A 267 13.90 5.72 6.87
CA ASN A 267 14.63 5.11 5.76
C ASN A 267 13.98 5.33 4.38
N GLY A 268 12.78 5.93 4.33
CA GLY A 268 11.99 6.15 3.12
C GLY A 268 11.00 5.03 2.79
N ALA A 269 11.07 3.88 3.47
CA ALA A 269 10.19 2.76 3.17
C ALA A 269 8.75 3.04 3.61
N PRO A 270 7.74 2.85 2.74
CA PRO A 270 6.36 2.76 3.17
C PRO A 270 6.13 1.48 4.00
N VAL A 271 5.17 1.51 4.92
CA VAL A 271 4.72 0.34 5.68
C VAL A 271 4.28 -0.78 4.72
N PHE A 272 4.74 -1.99 4.97
CA PHE A 272 4.49 -3.15 4.11
C PHE A 272 3.08 -3.73 4.35
N GLN A 273 2.03 -3.01 3.96
CA GLN A 273 0.64 -3.43 4.15
C GLN A 273 -0.18 -3.21 2.87
N GLY A 274 -1.06 -4.16 2.56
CA GLY A 274 -2.00 -4.08 1.45
C GLY A 274 -1.51 -4.69 0.14
N ARG A 275 -2.40 -4.74 -0.85
CA ARG A 275 -2.12 -5.28 -2.19
C ARG A 275 -1.27 -4.35 -3.04
N SER A 276 -0.72 -4.89 -4.14
CA SER A 276 0.00 -4.10 -5.16
C SER A 276 1.22 -3.33 -4.63
N LEU A 277 1.85 -3.81 -3.55
CA LEU A 277 3.07 -3.20 -3.00
C LEU A 277 4.23 -3.12 -4.01
N ILE A 278 4.18 -3.89 -5.10
CA ILE A 278 5.11 -3.77 -6.23
C ILE A 278 5.08 -2.39 -6.92
N TYR A 279 4.08 -1.54 -6.62
CA TYR A 279 3.99 -0.15 -7.09
C TYR A 279 4.75 0.83 -6.20
N ARG A 280 5.24 0.37 -5.03
CA ARG A 280 6.28 1.00 -4.23
C ARG A 280 5.97 2.46 -3.89
N TYR A 281 6.77 3.38 -4.40
CA TYR A 281 6.68 4.81 -4.15
C TYR A 281 5.55 5.50 -4.93
N ALA A 282 4.72 4.79 -5.71
CA ALA A 282 3.41 5.31 -6.12
C ALA A 282 2.60 5.81 -4.91
N ALA A 283 2.87 5.27 -3.71
CA ALA A 283 2.28 5.69 -2.44
C ALA A 283 2.48 7.19 -2.12
N VAL A 284 3.43 7.89 -2.74
CA VAL A 284 3.67 9.33 -2.49
C VAL A 284 2.80 10.24 -3.35
N ALA A 285 2.11 9.71 -4.37
CA ALA A 285 1.22 10.47 -5.24
C ALA A 285 0.22 11.38 -4.48
N PRO A 286 -0.52 10.91 -3.44
CA PRO A 286 -1.44 11.78 -2.69
C PRO A 286 -0.73 12.95 -1.96
N LEU A 287 0.56 12.84 -1.61
CA LEU A 287 1.30 13.94 -0.97
C LEU A 287 1.49 15.10 -1.95
N PHE A 288 1.90 14.79 -3.19
CA PHE A 288 1.99 15.79 -4.25
C PHE A 288 0.64 16.36 -4.67
N MET A 289 -0.42 15.55 -4.65
CA MET A 289 -1.78 16.06 -4.86
C MET A 289 -2.17 17.04 -3.75
N GLY A 290 -1.79 16.76 -2.50
CA GLY A 290 -2.00 17.66 -1.36
C GLY A 290 -1.35 19.01 -1.58
N GLU A 291 -0.11 19.05 -2.09
CA GLU A 291 0.55 20.31 -2.48
C GLU A 291 -0.21 21.01 -3.62
N ALA A 292 -0.56 20.28 -4.69
CA ALA A 292 -1.18 20.83 -5.90
C ALA A 292 -2.51 21.53 -5.62
N ILE A 293 -3.28 20.99 -4.68
CA ILE A 293 -4.56 21.56 -4.27
C ILE A 293 -4.49 22.14 -2.85
N CYS A 294 -3.34 22.55 -2.33
CA CYS A 294 -3.21 23.18 -1.00
C CYS A 294 -4.01 22.49 0.12
N ALA A 295 -3.94 21.16 0.17
CA ALA A 295 -4.71 20.25 1.00
C ALA A 295 -3.80 19.27 1.77
N THR A 296 -2.74 19.80 2.38
CA THR A 296 -1.75 18.98 3.12
C THR A 296 -1.47 19.59 4.49
N PRO A 297 -1.30 18.77 5.55
CA PRO A 297 -0.86 19.23 6.86
C PRO A 297 0.67 19.40 6.95
N LEU A 298 1.41 18.99 5.90
CA LEU A 298 2.87 19.01 5.87
C LEU A 298 3.39 20.35 5.36
N ALA A 299 4.55 20.77 5.87
CA ALA A 299 5.33 21.80 5.20
C ALA A 299 5.88 21.26 3.86
N PRO A 300 6.06 22.10 2.82
CA PRO A 300 6.54 21.63 1.52
C PRO A 300 7.88 20.90 1.57
N GLY A 301 8.80 21.31 2.47
CA GLY A 301 10.06 20.62 2.72
C GLY A 301 9.90 19.21 3.28
N GLN A 302 8.87 18.98 4.11
CA GLN A 302 8.53 17.67 4.65
C GLN A 302 7.86 16.78 3.60
N THR A 303 7.00 17.34 2.75
CA THR A 303 6.44 16.63 1.59
C THR A 303 7.57 16.12 0.69
N ARG A 304 8.55 16.98 0.36
CA ARG A 304 9.71 16.56 -0.44
C ARG A 304 10.53 15.48 0.29
N ARG A 305 10.76 15.64 1.59
CA ARG A 305 11.50 14.65 2.41
C ARG A 305 10.92 13.25 2.31
N ILE A 306 9.60 13.11 2.48
CA ILE A 306 8.91 11.81 2.41
C ILE A 306 8.94 11.27 0.98
N ALA A 307 8.57 12.11 0.00
CA ALA A 307 8.47 11.68 -1.40
C ALA A 307 9.82 11.23 -1.96
N SER A 308 10.85 12.07 -1.84
CA SER A 308 12.20 11.77 -2.31
C SER A 308 12.83 10.62 -1.52
N GLY A 309 12.57 10.55 -0.21
CA GLY A 309 13.02 9.44 0.63
C GLY A 309 12.50 8.08 0.12
N ALA A 310 11.23 8.00 -0.21
CA ALA A 310 10.63 6.77 -0.74
C ALA A 310 11.20 6.37 -2.12
N ALA A 311 11.29 7.32 -3.05
CA ALA A 311 11.88 7.03 -4.36
C ALA A 311 13.35 6.57 -4.24
N LYS A 312 14.15 7.26 -3.42
CA LYS A 312 15.55 6.93 -3.15
C LYS A 312 15.71 5.56 -2.47
N TYR A 313 14.84 5.23 -1.50
CA TYR A 313 14.83 3.93 -0.83
C TYR A 313 14.75 2.77 -1.83
N PHE A 314 13.86 2.84 -2.80
CA PHE A 314 13.71 1.78 -3.81
C PHE A 314 14.83 1.80 -4.85
N LEU A 315 15.28 2.98 -5.30
CA LEU A 315 16.39 3.08 -6.24
C LEU A 315 17.68 2.47 -5.66
N ASP A 316 18.04 2.88 -4.44
CA ASP A 316 19.28 2.44 -3.79
C ASP A 316 19.18 1.02 -3.25
N GLY A 317 17.96 0.59 -2.87
CA GLY A 317 17.70 -0.73 -2.33
C GLY A 317 17.69 -1.86 -3.37
N GLY A 318 17.89 -1.56 -4.66
CA GLY A 318 18.02 -2.56 -5.73
C GLY A 318 16.73 -2.89 -6.46
N ALA A 319 15.67 -2.08 -6.34
CA ALA A 319 14.37 -2.38 -6.93
C ALA A 319 14.40 -2.43 -8.47
N TYR A 320 15.48 -1.93 -9.08
CA TYR A 320 15.68 -1.87 -10.53
C TYR A 320 16.80 -2.82 -10.97
N ASP A 321 16.49 -3.67 -11.93
CA ASP A 321 17.45 -4.53 -12.63
C ASP A 321 17.62 -4.01 -14.07
N ASP A 322 18.85 -3.68 -14.47
CA ASP A 322 19.16 -3.04 -15.76
C ASP A 322 18.26 -1.83 -16.12
N GLY A 323 17.87 -1.05 -15.11
CA GLY A 323 17.00 0.11 -15.30
C GLY A 323 15.50 -0.18 -15.22
N LEU A 324 15.10 -1.45 -15.15
CA LEU A 324 13.71 -1.89 -15.14
C LEU A 324 13.26 -2.25 -13.71
N PRO A 325 12.10 -1.76 -13.26
CA PRO A 325 11.58 -2.09 -11.93
C PRO A 325 11.21 -3.57 -11.85
N SER A 326 11.76 -4.26 -10.86
CA SER A 326 11.54 -5.70 -10.62
C SER A 326 10.12 -6.01 -10.15
N LEU A 327 9.68 -7.25 -10.38
CA LEU A 327 8.40 -7.77 -9.89
C LEU A 327 8.52 -8.22 -8.42
N GLY A 328 8.50 -7.27 -7.49
CA GLY A 328 8.64 -7.49 -6.05
C GLY A 328 8.82 -6.18 -5.28
N TRP A 329 9.53 -6.21 -4.15
CA TRP A 329 9.73 -5.04 -3.27
C TRP A 329 11.06 -4.33 -3.57
N LEU A 330 12.15 -4.71 -2.89
CA LEU A 330 13.50 -4.24 -3.20
C LEU A 330 14.18 -5.04 -4.30
N GLY A 331 13.64 -6.20 -4.66
CA GLY A 331 14.07 -7.02 -5.77
C GLY A 331 12.91 -7.90 -6.22
N ALA A 332 13.17 -8.82 -7.16
CA ALA A 332 12.16 -9.79 -7.57
C ALA A 332 11.78 -10.69 -6.39
N PHE A 333 10.48 -10.80 -6.12
CA PHE A 333 9.95 -11.67 -5.08
C PHE A 333 8.53 -12.09 -5.47
N GLU A 334 8.41 -13.21 -6.18
CA GLU A 334 7.14 -13.68 -6.73
C GLU A 334 6.02 -13.91 -5.67
N PRO A 335 6.30 -14.41 -4.45
CA PRO A 335 5.25 -14.70 -3.47
C PRO A 335 4.39 -13.49 -3.06
N MET A 336 4.88 -12.25 -3.17
CA MET A 336 4.08 -11.05 -2.87
C MET A 336 3.25 -10.53 -4.05
N THR A 337 3.42 -11.10 -5.23
CA THR A 337 2.75 -10.64 -6.45
C THR A 337 1.31 -11.12 -6.48
N GLN A 338 0.42 -10.33 -7.10
CA GLN A 338 -0.94 -10.76 -7.34
C GLN A 338 -1.04 -11.47 -8.70
N GLU A 339 -2.10 -12.25 -8.91
CA GLU A 339 -2.33 -12.95 -10.19
C GLU A 339 -2.36 -12.00 -11.40
N TYR A 340 -2.84 -10.77 -11.20
CA TYR A 340 -2.90 -9.73 -12.22
C TYR A 340 -1.56 -9.00 -12.43
N SER A 341 -0.51 -9.32 -11.65
CA SER A 341 0.78 -8.64 -11.76
C SER A 341 1.61 -9.23 -12.90
N GLY A 342 1.77 -8.46 -13.98
CA GLY A 342 2.63 -8.78 -15.11
C GLY A 342 4.00 -8.09 -15.04
N PRO A 343 4.90 -8.33 -16.02
CA PRO A 343 6.26 -7.80 -15.99
C PRO A 343 6.34 -6.27 -15.96
N ALA A 344 5.41 -5.59 -16.61
CA ALA A 344 5.33 -4.14 -16.63
C ALA A 344 4.53 -3.55 -15.46
N SER A 345 3.95 -4.41 -14.60
CA SER A 345 3.07 -3.93 -13.56
C SER A 345 3.70 -2.94 -12.58
N PRO A 346 4.97 -3.11 -12.20
CA PRO A 346 5.69 -2.14 -11.38
C PRO A 346 5.73 -0.71 -11.91
N TYR A 347 5.55 -0.47 -13.23
CA TYR A 347 5.50 0.89 -13.78
C TYR A 347 4.31 1.72 -13.30
N TRP A 348 3.40 1.18 -12.48
CA TRP A 348 2.48 2.03 -11.72
C TRP A 348 3.18 3.00 -10.75
N THR A 349 4.46 2.78 -10.44
CA THR A 349 5.34 3.79 -9.81
C THR A 349 5.26 5.16 -10.51
N SER A 350 4.90 5.20 -11.80
CA SER A 350 4.67 6.42 -12.59
C SER A 350 3.70 7.40 -11.93
N LYS A 351 2.75 6.94 -11.12
CA LYS A 351 1.83 7.83 -10.38
C LYS A 351 2.55 8.80 -9.44
N ALA A 352 3.71 8.42 -8.90
CA ALA A 352 4.50 9.29 -8.04
C ALA A 352 4.97 10.56 -8.77
N PHE A 353 5.17 10.46 -10.09
CA PHE A 353 5.66 11.57 -10.92
C PHE A 353 4.59 12.62 -11.22
N VAL A 354 3.35 12.45 -10.71
CA VAL A 354 2.35 13.53 -10.69
C VAL A 354 2.90 14.81 -10.04
N GLY A 355 3.85 14.68 -9.11
CA GLY A 355 4.56 15.83 -8.54
C GLY A 355 5.25 16.71 -9.58
N LEU A 356 5.73 16.17 -10.70
CA LEU A 356 6.37 16.96 -11.76
C LEU A 356 5.43 17.95 -12.44
N LEU A 357 4.11 17.77 -12.31
CA LEU A 357 3.12 18.75 -12.77
C LEU A 357 3.14 20.05 -11.96
N LEU A 358 3.67 20.01 -10.73
CA LEU A 358 3.88 21.22 -9.94
C LEU A 358 4.98 22.07 -10.60
N PRO A 359 4.77 23.40 -10.75
CA PRO A 359 5.75 24.31 -11.33
C PRO A 359 7.14 24.19 -10.67
N ALA A 360 8.21 24.40 -11.43
CA ALA A 360 9.58 24.30 -10.91
C ALA A 360 9.89 25.26 -9.74
N ASP A 361 9.17 26.38 -9.65
CA ASP A 361 9.24 27.37 -8.57
C ASP A 361 8.29 27.07 -7.40
N HIS A 362 7.47 26.00 -7.47
CA HIS A 362 6.58 25.59 -6.38
C HIS A 362 7.38 25.33 -5.08
N PRO A 363 6.89 25.73 -3.89
CA PRO A 363 7.60 25.56 -2.63
C PRO A 363 8.06 24.13 -2.33
N VAL A 364 7.33 23.10 -2.78
CA VAL A 364 7.75 21.70 -2.63
C VAL A 364 9.13 21.43 -3.26
N TRP A 365 9.54 22.21 -4.27
CA TRP A 365 10.82 22.07 -4.95
C TRP A 365 11.87 23.07 -4.48
N THR A 366 11.47 24.20 -3.90
CA THR A 366 12.37 25.33 -3.59
C THR A 366 12.56 25.61 -2.10
N ALA A 367 11.63 25.19 -1.23
CA ALA A 367 11.83 25.24 0.22
C ALA A 367 12.96 24.29 0.62
N VAL A 368 13.72 24.57 1.69
CA VAL A 368 14.71 23.62 2.21
C VAL A 368 14.00 22.36 2.70
N GLU A 369 14.59 21.19 2.47
CA GLU A 369 14.05 19.92 2.96
C GLU A 369 14.09 19.90 4.49
N GLU A 370 13.02 19.44 5.11
CA GLU A 370 12.86 19.40 6.56
C GLU A 370 12.60 17.96 7.01
N PRO A 371 13.01 17.58 8.24
CA PRO A 371 12.68 16.27 8.78
C PRO A 371 11.18 15.98 8.72
N ALA A 372 10.83 14.77 8.29
CA ALA A 372 9.45 14.30 8.31
C ALA A 372 8.92 14.28 9.76
N PRO A 373 7.59 14.39 9.99
CA PRO A 373 7.05 14.42 11.34
C PRO A 373 7.51 13.27 12.25
N LEU A 374 7.66 12.06 11.68
CA LEU A 374 8.17 10.88 12.38
C LEU A 374 9.62 11.04 12.87
N GLU A 375 10.45 11.81 12.17
CA GLU A 375 11.85 12.02 12.52
C GLU A 375 12.03 13.02 13.68
N MET A 376 10.97 13.73 14.06
CA MET A 376 11.02 14.76 15.10
C MET A 376 10.57 14.25 16.47
N ALA A 377 9.59 13.35 16.51
CA ALA A 377 9.04 12.82 17.76
C ALA A 377 8.31 11.49 17.53
N ASP A 378 8.24 10.67 18.58
CA ASP A 378 7.39 9.48 18.61
C ASP A 378 5.93 9.88 18.36
N GLY A 379 5.20 9.01 17.66
CA GLY A 379 3.84 9.28 17.23
C GLY A 379 2.92 8.12 17.53
N LEU A 380 1.72 8.41 18.03
CA LEU A 380 0.64 7.44 18.17
C LEU A 380 -0.66 8.10 17.75
N LYS A 381 -1.36 7.52 16.75
CA LYS A 381 -2.64 8.01 16.26
C LYS A 381 -3.58 6.85 15.93
N HIS A 382 -4.81 6.92 16.41
CA HIS A 382 -5.88 6.01 15.98
C HIS A 382 -6.56 6.58 14.74
N ALA A 383 -6.41 5.89 13.61
CA ALA A 383 -7.19 6.17 12.40
C ALA A 383 -8.52 5.41 12.51
N GLU A 384 -9.57 6.12 12.92
CA GLU A 384 -10.86 5.53 13.30
C GLU A 384 -11.51 4.72 12.16
N ALA A 385 -11.51 5.30 10.95
CA ALA A 385 -12.18 4.71 9.79
C ALA A 385 -11.61 3.34 9.38
N PRO A 386 -10.28 3.11 9.32
CA PRO A 386 -9.71 1.78 9.13
C PRO A 386 -9.50 0.98 10.42
N ASN A 387 -9.74 1.59 11.59
CA ASN A 387 -9.37 1.05 12.90
C ASN A 387 -7.90 0.63 12.98
N TYR A 388 -7.01 1.51 12.51
CA TYR A 388 -5.56 1.33 12.60
C TYR A 388 -4.99 2.14 13.75
N LEU A 389 -4.10 1.55 14.54
CA LEU A 389 -3.26 2.31 15.46
C LEU A 389 -1.90 2.54 14.78
N LEU A 390 -1.70 3.77 14.30
CA LEU A 390 -0.49 4.21 13.63
C LEU A 390 0.52 4.65 14.67
N HIS A 391 1.67 3.96 14.72
CA HIS A 391 2.67 4.11 15.76
C HIS A 391 4.05 4.31 15.15
N SER A 392 4.82 5.27 15.65
CA SER A 392 6.16 5.54 15.16
C SER A 392 7.13 5.91 16.26
N THR A 393 8.40 5.58 16.05
CA THR A 393 9.52 5.91 16.93
C THR A 393 10.53 6.77 16.18
N ALA A 394 10.84 7.95 16.72
CA ALA A 394 11.75 8.89 16.06
C ALA A 394 13.21 8.46 16.14
N ALA A 395 13.60 7.83 17.25
CA ALA A 395 14.99 7.45 17.50
C ALA A 395 15.54 6.43 16.50
N ASP A 396 14.70 5.49 16.04
CA ASP A 396 15.06 4.48 15.04
C ASP A 396 14.37 4.69 13.68
N GLY A 397 13.44 5.63 13.59
CA GLY A 397 12.74 5.98 12.37
C GLY A 397 11.73 4.94 11.89
N ILE A 398 11.25 4.04 12.76
CA ILE A 398 10.34 2.96 12.37
C ILE A 398 8.88 3.44 12.44
N ALA A 399 8.19 3.39 11.31
CA ALA A 399 6.72 3.46 11.22
C ALA A 399 6.10 2.06 11.34
N ARG A 400 5.04 1.93 12.15
CA ARG A 400 4.27 0.71 12.43
C ARG A 400 2.77 0.98 12.28
N LEU A 401 2.04 -0.04 11.84
CA LEU A 401 0.58 -0.05 11.72
C LEU A 401 0.05 -1.26 12.47
N LEU A 402 -0.70 -1.05 13.55
CA LEU A 402 -1.42 -2.12 14.24
C LEU A 402 -2.84 -2.20 13.68
N ASN A 403 -3.16 -3.34 13.08
CA ASN A 403 -4.35 -3.53 12.26
C ASN A 403 -5.50 -4.16 13.06
N HIS A 404 -6.57 -3.40 13.26
CA HIS A 404 -7.80 -3.86 13.91
C HIS A 404 -9.05 -3.69 13.03
N GLY A 405 -8.91 -3.56 11.71
CA GLY A 405 -10.07 -3.32 10.86
C GLY A 405 -10.02 -3.79 9.42
N SER A 406 -8.85 -3.90 8.78
CA SER A 406 -8.77 -4.32 7.37
C SER A 406 -8.28 -5.76 7.25
N ASP A 407 -8.98 -6.57 6.45
CA ASP A 407 -8.68 -7.99 6.24
C ASP A 407 -8.85 -8.47 4.80
N LYS A 408 -9.41 -7.61 3.92
CA LYS A 408 -9.76 -7.96 2.54
C LYS A 408 -10.65 -9.22 2.49
N TYR A 409 -11.57 -9.36 3.43
CA TYR A 409 -12.53 -10.47 3.42
C TYR A 409 -13.64 -10.21 2.39
N TYR A 410 -13.93 -11.22 1.57
CA TYR A 410 -15.01 -11.23 0.59
C TYR A 410 -15.84 -12.51 0.70
N ALA A 411 -15.13 -13.64 0.81
CA ALA A 411 -15.68 -14.97 0.97
C ALA A 411 -14.64 -15.87 1.66
N PRO A 412 -15.01 -17.08 2.11
CA PRO A 412 -14.06 -18.10 2.51
C PRO A 412 -12.95 -18.28 1.47
N GLY A 413 -11.71 -18.43 1.95
CA GLY A 413 -10.56 -18.50 1.08
C GLY A 413 -9.22 -18.51 1.84
N PRO A 414 -8.10 -18.50 1.11
CA PRO A 414 -6.76 -18.59 1.70
C PRO A 414 -6.46 -17.40 2.60
N ASP A 415 -5.45 -17.56 3.45
CA ASP A 415 -4.88 -16.44 4.22
C ASP A 415 -4.24 -15.39 3.29
N ASP A 416 -4.30 -14.12 3.69
CA ASP A 416 -3.65 -13.02 2.99
C ASP A 416 -2.73 -12.27 3.97
N PRO A 417 -1.42 -12.54 3.97
CA PRO A 417 -0.48 -11.91 4.89
C PRO A 417 -0.45 -10.38 4.75
N LEU A 418 -0.88 -9.82 3.63
CA LEU A 418 -0.86 -8.37 3.39
C LEU A 418 -2.00 -7.62 4.09
N TYR A 419 -3.00 -8.32 4.61
CA TYR A 419 -4.11 -7.73 5.37
C TYR A 419 -4.38 -8.37 6.72
N ARG A 420 -4.04 -9.65 6.92
CA ARG A 420 -4.56 -10.41 8.08
C ARG A 420 -3.66 -10.43 9.31
N ARG A 421 -2.50 -9.77 9.27
CA ARG A 421 -1.62 -9.62 10.44
C ARG A 421 -2.12 -8.55 11.41
N LEU A 422 -1.77 -8.71 12.67
CA LEU A 422 -2.03 -7.75 13.75
C LEU A 422 -1.15 -6.51 13.62
N ALA A 423 0.03 -6.62 13.01
CA ALA A 423 0.95 -5.50 12.88
C ALA A 423 1.80 -5.59 11.60
N TYR A 424 2.13 -4.41 11.07
CA TYR A 424 3.00 -4.18 9.91
C TYR A 424 4.00 -3.07 10.23
N SER A 425 5.13 -3.03 9.52
CA SER A 425 6.10 -1.95 9.66
C SER A 425 6.73 -1.52 8.33
N SER A 426 7.43 -0.40 8.35
CA SER A 426 8.30 0.09 7.27
C SER A 426 9.63 -0.67 7.15
N HIS A 427 9.95 -1.53 8.12
CA HIS A 427 11.27 -2.14 8.26
C HIS A 427 11.25 -3.68 8.17
N THR A 428 10.07 -4.29 8.24
CA THR A 428 9.84 -5.73 8.20
C THR A 428 8.70 -6.04 7.23
N ALA A 429 8.65 -7.26 6.71
CA ALA A 429 7.50 -7.77 5.95
C ALA A 429 6.90 -9.00 6.63
N PRO A 430 5.62 -9.31 6.38
CA PRO A 430 5.06 -10.59 6.76
C PRO A 430 5.79 -11.77 6.12
N LEU A 431 5.70 -12.93 6.76
CA LEU A 431 6.16 -14.19 6.17
C LEU A 431 5.15 -14.67 5.12
N PHE A 432 5.64 -14.96 3.92
CA PHE A 432 4.87 -15.56 2.83
C PHE A 432 4.93 -17.08 2.92
N THR A 433 4.28 -17.61 3.95
CA THR A 433 4.16 -19.05 4.23
C THR A 433 2.73 -19.52 4.00
N GLN A 434 2.53 -20.83 3.86
CA GLN A 434 1.19 -21.42 3.77
C GLN A 434 0.36 -21.14 5.04
N ASP A 435 1.01 -21.26 6.19
CA ASP A 435 0.39 -21.09 7.50
C ASP A 435 0.84 -19.77 8.13
N PRO A 436 -0.08 -18.97 8.71
CA PRO A 436 0.27 -17.72 9.37
C PRO A 436 1.08 -17.94 10.65
N LEU A 437 2.03 -17.04 10.90
CA LEU A 437 2.92 -17.10 12.06
C LEU A 437 3.30 -15.74 12.62
N ASP A 438 3.98 -14.88 11.85
CA ASP A 438 4.43 -13.56 12.31
C ASP A 438 3.24 -12.64 12.56
N ASN A 439 3.29 -11.82 13.61
CA ASN A 439 2.22 -10.89 13.97
C ASN A 439 0.81 -11.48 13.88
N HIS A 440 0.64 -12.74 14.28
CA HIS A 440 -0.60 -13.48 14.13
C HIS A 440 -0.90 -14.28 15.40
N PHE A 441 -2.13 -14.13 15.90
CA PHE A 441 -2.66 -14.93 16.99
C PHE A 441 -3.56 -16.02 16.41
N ALA A 442 -3.13 -17.29 16.55
CA ALA A 442 -3.85 -18.45 16.05
C ALA A 442 -4.25 -19.40 17.16
N ILE A 443 -5.36 -20.10 16.94
CA ILE A 443 -5.73 -21.32 17.66
C ILE A 443 -5.32 -22.50 16.77
N LEU A 444 -4.50 -23.40 17.30
CA LEU A 444 -4.07 -24.60 16.60
C LEU A 444 -5.12 -25.70 16.80
N ASN A 445 -5.65 -26.26 15.70
CA ASN A 445 -6.53 -27.42 15.80
C ASN A 445 -5.74 -28.68 16.20
N ASP A 446 -6.43 -29.82 16.35
CA ASP A 446 -5.80 -31.09 16.75
C ASP A 446 -4.70 -31.59 15.78
N ALA A 447 -4.70 -31.11 14.53
CA ALA A 447 -3.67 -31.40 13.54
C ALA A 447 -2.50 -30.39 13.56
N GLY A 448 -2.53 -29.39 14.44
CA GLY A 448 -1.53 -28.33 14.52
C GLY A 448 -1.69 -27.22 13.46
N ILE A 449 -2.79 -27.22 12.70
CA ILE A 449 -3.05 -26.19 11.69
C ILE A 449 -3.50 -24.92 12.43
N PRO A 450 -2.87 -23.76 12.18
CA PRO A 450 -3.30 -22.51 12.79
C PRO A 450 -4.59 -21.96 12.18
N SER A 451 -5.45 -21.42 13.03
CA SER A 451 -6.59 -20.65 12.58
C SER A 451 -6.17 -19.36 11.89
N ARG A 452 -7.05 -18.84 11.03
CA ARG A 452 -6.87 -17.61 10.26
C ARG A 452 -7.64 -16.46 10.89
N ARG A 453 -7.16 -15.25 10.60
CA ARG A 453 -7.75 -14.00 11.04
C ARG A 453 -8.45 -13.33 9.87
N SER A 454 -9.75 -13.54 9.75
CA SER A 454 -10.58 -13.02 8.67
C SER A 454 -11.93 -12.55 9.22
N ARG A 455 -12.60 -11.67 8.46
CA ARG A 455 -13.84 -11.03 8.88
C ARG A 455 -13.66 -10.30 10.21
N ILE A 456 -12.75 -9.33 10.22
CA ILE A 456 -12.39 -8.55 11.40
C ILE A 456 -13.54 -7.61 11.74
N HIS A 457 -13.98 -7.70 12.99
CA HIS A 457 -14.99 -6.83 13.56
C HIS A 457 -14.35 -5.89 14.59
N ARG A 458 -14.56 -4.58 14.40
CA ARG A 458 -13.98 -3.54 15.24
C ARG A 458 -14.64 -3.55 16.63
N LEU A 459 -13.85 -3.35 17.67
CA LEU A 459 -14.34 -3.17 19.04
C LEU A 459 -14.05 -1.75 19.51
N GLN A 460 -14.85 -1.27 20.46
CA GLN A 460 -14.53 -0.03 21.16
C GLN A 460 -13.32 -0.25 22.07
N ALA A 461 -12.38 0.69 22.02
CA ALA A 461 -11.16 0.69 22.83
C ALA A 461 -10.94 2.07 23.47
N GLY A 462 -10.07 2.14 24.48
CA GLY A 462 -9.69 3.39 25.12
C GLY A 462 -8.85 4.31 24.21
N PRO A 463 -8.60 5.57 24.62
CA PRO A 463 -7.72 6.48 23.88
C PRO A 463 -6.31 5.89 23.69
N GLY A 464 -5.77 5.99 22.47
CA GLY A 464 -4.44 5.45 22.15
C GLY A 464 -4.38 3.92 22.05
N GLN A 465 -5.54 3.27 21.90
CA GLN A 465 -5.68 1.83 21.81
C GLN A 465 -6.51 1.48 20.57
N ALA A 466 -6.41 0.23 20.12
CA ALA A 466 -7.31 -0.32 19.13
C ALA A 466 -7.68 -1.75 19.50
N ALA A 467 -8.89 -2.17 19.17
CA ALA A 467 -9.35 -3.52 19.44
C ALA A 467 -10.25 -4.04 18.33
N SER A 468 -10.25 -5.36 18.18
CA SER A 468 -11.07 -6.07 17.21
C SER A 468 -11.28 -7.52 17.64
N TRP A 469 -12.30 -8.17 17.11
CA TRP A 469 -12.43 -9.62 17.17
C TRP A 469 -12.60 -10.22 15.78
N HIS A 470 -12.35 -11.52 15.68
CA HIS A 470 -12.64 -12.33 14.51
C HIS A 470 -13.11 -13.71 14.96
N ALA A 471 -13.74 -14.44 14.04
CA ALA A 471 -14.07 -15.84 14.26
C ALA A 471 -12.99 -16.73 13.59
N PRO A 472 -12.22 -17.50 14.37
CA PRO A 472 -11.22 -18.44 13.86
C PRO A 472 -11.79 -19.45 12.87
N VAL A 473 -11.07 -19.69 11.77
CA VAL A 473 -11.31 -20.76 10.78
C VAL A 473 -10.00 -21.43 10.37
N TRP A 474 -10.02 -22.70 9.99
CA TRP A 474 -8.84 -23.53 9.75
C TRP A 474 -8.66 -23.97 8.29
N ASN A 475 -9.63 -23.71 7.41
CA ASN A 475 -9.50 -24.02 5.98
C ASN A 475 -10.26 -23.03 5.08
N ASP A 476 -10.01 -23.12 3.78
CA ASP A 476 -10.53 -22.19 2.75
C ASP A 476 -12.04 -22.30 2.54
N ALA A 477 -12.69 -23.38 3.01
CA ALA A 477 -14.12 -23.62 2.82
C ALA A 477 -14.98 -23.20 4.02
N GLU A 478 -14.36 -22.97 5.18
CA GLU A 478 -15.06 -22.54 6.39
C GLU A 478 -15.42 -21.05 6.33
N ASP A 479 -16.69 -20.74 6.64
CA ASP A 479 -17.15 -19.37 6.79
C ASP A 479 -17.02 -18.92 8.26
N PRO A 480 -16.25 -17.86 8.56
CA PRO A 480 -16.23 -17.24 9.88
C PRO A 480 -17.62 -16.87 10.41
N ALA A 481 -18.63 -16.67 9.55
CA ALA A 481 -20.01 -16.42 9.93
C ALA A 481 -20.64 -17.53 10.78
N ASP A 482 -20.23 -18.78 10.53
CA ASP A 482 -20.84 -19.99 11.08
C ASP A 482 -20.04 -20.54 12.28
N SER A 483 -18.97 -19.86 12.69
CA SER A 483 -18.07 -20.31 13.74
C SER A 483 -18.58 -19.89 15.12
N ASP A 484 -18.70 -20.85 16.04
CA ASP A 484 -19.00 -20.61 17.47
C ASP A 484 -17.78 -20.08 18.25
N TRP A 485 -16.65 -19.83 17.57
CA TRP A 485 -15.43 -19.33 18.17
C TRP A 485 -15.34 -17.82 18.07
N ARG A 486 -14.73 -17.22 19.08
CA ARG A 486 -14.40 -15.80 19.06
C ARG A 486 -13.00 -15.57 19.58
N ALA A 487 -12.19 -14.84 18.82
CA ALA A 487 -10.88 -14.37 19.24
C ALA A 487 -10.83 -12.85 19.14
N ALA A 488 -10.87 -12.19 20.29
CA ALA A 488 -10.71 -10.76 20.42
C ALA A 488 -9.26 -10.39 20.74
N THR A 489 -8.84 -9.23 20.28
CA THR A 489 -7.50 -8.69 20.52
C THR A 489 -7.58 -7.19 20.72
N GLY A 490 -7.02 -6.70 21.82
CA GLY A 490 -6.77 -5.28 22.06
C GLY A 490 -5.27 -4.98 22.09
N THR A 491 -4.89 -3.81 21.59
CA THR A 491 -3.49 -3.36 21.55
C THR A 491 -3.31 -1.93 22.04
N ALA A 492 -2.16 -1.70 22.66
CA ALA A 492 -1.62 -0.39 23.01
C ALA A 492 -0.11 -0.39 22.75
N ALA A 493 0.47 0.77 22.42
CA ALA A 493 1.87 0.83 22.06
C ALA A 493 2.55 2.10 22.56
N ALA A 494 3.85 1.98 22.84
CA ALA A 494 4.73 3.11 23.12
C ALA A 494 6.20 2.72 22.96
N GLY A 495 7.00 3.62 22.40
CA GLY A 495 8.40 3.33 22.08
C GLY A 495 8.49 2.13 21.12
N GLY A 496 9.43 1.22 21.32
CA GLY A 496 9.49 -0.02 20.53
C GLY A 496 8.46 -1.09 20.92
N TYR A 497 7.59 -0.83 21.91
CA TYR A 497 6.76 -1.85 22.57
C TYR A 497 5.30 -1.83 22.15
N GLU A 498 4.70 -3.03 22.08
CA GLU A 498 3.29 -3.28 21.84
C GLU A 498 2.76 -4.25 22.89
N LEU A 499 1.80 -3.81 23.72
CA LEU A 499 1.05 -4.70 24.59
C LEU A 499 -0.11 -5.27 23.78
N ARG A 500 -0.17 -6.61 23.66
CA ARG A 500 -1.26 -7.33 23.01
C ARG A 500 -1.99 -8.18 24.03
N VAL A 501 -3.32 -8.11 24.02
CA VAL A 501 -4.17 -8.87 24.91
C VAL A 501 -5.21 -9.59 24.09
N HIS A 502 -5.27 -10.91 24.22
CA HIS A 502 -6.17 -11.78 23.50
C HIS A 502 -7.19 -12.40 24.44
N ALA A 503 -8.46 -12.44 24.03
CA ALA A 503 -9.51 -13.16 24.72
C ALA A 503 -10.16 -14.13 23.74
N VAL A 504 -10.21 -15.41 24.12
CA VAL A 504 -10.78 -16.49 23.32
C VAL A 504 -12.03 -17.01 24.02
N GLU A 505 -13.14 -17.08 23.31
CA GLU A 505 -14.40 -17.70 23.75
C GLU A 505 -14.75 -18.87 22.81
N ALA A 506 -15.08 -20.03 23.37
CA ALA A 506 -15.48 -21.21 22.61
C ALA A 506 -16.20 -22.29 23.46
N PRO A 507 -17.05 -23.16 22.86
CA PRO A 507 -17.90 -24.11 23.60
C PRO A 507 -17.17 -25.26 24.32
N ASP A 508 -16.06 -25.77 23.77
CA ASP A 508 -15.11 -26.67 24.46
C ASP A 508 -13.74 -26.49 23.82
N SER A 509 -12.90 -25.68 24.46
CA SER A 509 -11.56 -25.36 23.95
C SER A 509 -10.44 -25.91 24.82
N SER A 510 -10.78 -26.66 25.88
CA SER A 510 -9.92 -27.02 27.02
C SER A 510 -8.63 -27.82 26.70
N ARG A 511 -8.37 -28.12 25.42
CA ARG A 511 -7.22 -28.90 24.97
C ARG A 511 -6.41 -28.26 23.84
N LEU A 512 -6.94 -27.22 23.17
CA LEU A 512 -6.24 -26.63 22.04
C LEU A 512 -5.16 -25.65 22.49
N THR A 513 -4.14 -25.53 21.64
CA THR A 513 -3.01 -24.61 21.84
C THR A 513 -3.30 -23.31 21.10
N VAL A 514 -2.91 -22.18 21.69
CA VAL A 514 -2.81 -20.90 20.97
C VAL A 514 -1.36 -20.61 20.65
N ARG A 515 -1.13 -19.86 19.57
CA ARG A 515 0.18 -19.36 19.16
C ARG A 515 0.10 -17.87 18.85
N ASP A 516 1.02 -17.09 19.40
CA ASP A 516 1.16 -15.64 19.14
C ASP A 516 2.55 -15.34 18.59
N GLY A 517 2.62 -14.68 17.44
CA GLY A 517 3.87 -14.33 16.77
C GLY A 517 4.28 -12.86 16.92
N GLY A 518 5.58 -12.64 17.10
CA GLY A 518 6.19 -11.31 17.02
C GLY A 518 6.44 -10.86 15.58
N TYR A 519 7.30 -9.86 15.42
CA TYR A 519 7.79 -9.45 14.10
C TYR A 519 8.81 -10.45 13.56
N ALA A 520 8.69 -10.78 12.26
CA ALA A 520 9.72 -11.50 11.54
C ALA A 520 10.87 -10.56 11.14
N LEU A 521 12.10 -11.04 11.27
CA LEU A 521 13.29 -10.43 10.68
C LEU A 521 13.81 -11.31 9.54
N ALA A 522 14.39 -10.68 8.53
CA ALA A 522 14.98 -11.37 7.39
C ALA A 522 16.33 -10.79 7.03
N GLY A 523 17.19 -11.63 6.46
CA GLY A 523 18.53 -11.25 6.01
C GLY A 523 19.17 -12.34 5.16
N ASP A 524 20.43 -12.13 4.78
CA ASP A 524 21.16 -13.03 3.88
C ASP A 524 21.75 -14.26 4.58
N HIS A 525 21.67 -14.31 5.91
CA HIS A 525 22.20 -15.40 6.73
C HIS A 525 21.17 -15.89 7.75
N PRO A 526 21.19 -17.18 8.13
CA PRO A 526 20.35 -17.70 9.22
C PRO A 526 20.57 -16.93 10.52
N MET A 527 19.49 -16.54 11.19
CA MET A 527 19.57 -15.90 12.50
C MET A 527 19.77 -16.93 13.61
N GLN A 528 20.38 -16.53 14.72
CA GLN A 528 20.45 -17.36 15.91
C GLN A 528 19.07 -17.43 16.57
N SER A 529 18.63 -18.63 16.93
CA SER A 529 17.39 -18.82 17.69
C SER A 529 17.54 -18.31 19.13
N GLY A 530 16.44 -17.81 19.69
CA GLY A 530 16.43 -17.26 21.04
C GLY A 530 15.19 -16.42 21.35
N GLY A 531 15.10 -15.94 22.60
CA GLY A 531 13.98 -15.11 23.08
C GLY A 531 13.91 -13.71 22.45
N SER A 532 14.98 -13.29 21.77
CA SER A 532 15.03 -12.06 20.96
C SER A 532 15.84 -12.34 19.69
N LEU A 533 15.42 -11.79 18.56
CA LEU A 533 16.14 -11.89 17.29
C LEU A 533 16.78 -10.54 16.94
N ASN A 534 17.91 -10.59 16.22
CA ASN A 534 18.64 -9.43 15.75
C ASN A 534 19.28 -9.73 14.39
N ASP A 535 19.15 -8.81 13.43
CA ASP A 535 19.76 -8.88 12.09
C ASP A 535 21.01 -7.99 11.91
N GLY A 536 21.46 -7.34 12.99
CA GLY A 536 22.51 -6.34 13.05
C GLY A 536 21.99 -4.89 13.03
N ARG A 537 20.73 -4.68 12.67
CA ARG A 537 20.08 -3.37 12.53
C ARG A 537 18.76 -3.25 13.30
N LEU A 538 18.00 -4.34 13.37
CA LEU A 538 16.69 -4.42 14.00
C LEU A 538 16.72 -5.47 15.09
N HIS A 539 16.02 -5.16 16.17
CA HIS A 539 15.77 -6.04 17.30
C HIS A 539 14.28 -6.35 17.38
N THR A 540 13.94 -7.64 17.45
CA THR A 540 12.56 -8.08 17.70
C THR A 540 12.51 -9.04 18.88
N ALA A 541 11.42 -9.00 19.62
CA ALA A 541 11.13 -9.98 20.66
C ALA A 541 9.63 -10.09 20.89
N ILE A 542 9.22 -11.21 21.46
CA ILE A 542 7.89 -11.40 22.03
C ILE A 542 8.05 -12.07 23.38
N TRP A 543 7.49 -11.46 24.42
CA TRP A 543 7.57 -11.97 25.79
C TRP A 543 6.20 -12.33 26.34
N PRO A 544 6.09 -13.46 27.05
CA PRO A 544 4.83 -13.85 27.68
C PRO A 544 4.59 -13.01 28.94
N LEU A 545 3.42 -12.37 29.03
CA LEU A 545 2.96 -11.69 30.25
C LEU A 545 1.91 -12.52 30.99
N HIS A 546 1.02 -13.20 30.27
CA HIS A 546 -0.04 -14.02 30.84
C HIS A 546 -0.50 -15.13 29.89
N GLY A 547 -0.84 -16.31 30.42
CA GLY A 547 -1.48 -17.41 29.70
C GLY A 547 -0.55 -18.30 28.85
N TYR A 548 0.65 -17.84 28.50
CA TYR A 548 1.61 -18.63 27.71
C TYR A 548 2.51 -19.52 28.59
N THR A 549 2.85 -20.69 28.06
CA THR A 549 3.64 -21.73 28.75
C THR A 549 4.89 -22.15 28.00
N ASP A 550 4.98 -21.85 26.70
CA ASP A 550 6.13 -22.20 25.87
C ASP A 550 6.46 -21.08 24.88
N SER A 551 7.63 -21.15 24.26
CA SER A 551 8.11 -20.21 23.25
C SER A 551 9.03 -20.89 22.26
N GLY A 552 9.08 -20.40 21.03
CA GLY A 552 9.97 -20.92 20.01
C GLY A 552 10.42 -19.87 19.00
N THR A 553 11.27 -20.31 18.08
CA THR A 553 11.69 -19.53 16.92
C THR A 553 11.38 -20.32 15.66
N TYR A 554 10.57 -19.76 14.78
CA TYR A 554 10.38 -20.26 13.42
C TYR A 554 11.49 -19.75 12.52
N GLN A 555 12.00 -20.58 11.62
CA GLN A 555 13.01 -20.21 10.63
C GLN A 555 12.65 -20.79 9.27
N ALA A 556 12.80 -20.00 8.22
CA ALA A 556 12.53 -20.43 6.85
C ALA A 556 13.41 -19.68 5.84
N GLN A 557 13.44 -20.20 4.61
CA GLN A 557 14.16 -19.61 3.48
C GLN A 557 13.18 -19.20 2.38
N GLY A 558 13.48 -18.09 1.70
CA GLY A 558 12.70 -17.63 0.54
C GLY A 558 11.27 -17.18 0.85
N VAL A 559 10.96 -16.87 2.12
CA VAL A 559 9.62 -16.48 2.59
C VAL A 559 9.48 -14.99 2.89
N SER A 560 10.51 -14.18 2.63
CA SER A 560 10.50 -12.74 2.87
C SER A 560 11.15 -11.99 1.71
N PRO A 561 10.61 -10.82 1.31
CA PRO A 561 11.22 -9.96 0.29
C PRO A 561 12.48 -9.22 0.77
N PHE A 562 12.82 -9.32 2.06
CA PHE A 562 13.95 -8.60 2.67
C PHE A 562 15.24 -9.43 2.81
N GLY A 563 15.20 -10.72 2.51
CA GLY A 563 16.40 -11.57 2.60
C GLY A 563 16.11 -13.04 2.34
N ALA A 564 17.18 -13.80 2.10
CA ALA A 564 17.10 -15.23 1.80
C ALA A 564 16.61 -16.06 2.99
N PHE A 565 16.89 -15.65 4.22
CA PHE A 565 16.49 -16.31 5.46
C PHE A 565 15.58 -15.39 6.26
N ALA A 566 14.56 -15.95 6.89
CA ALA A 566 13.70 -15.24 7.82
C ALA A 566 13.54 -16.01 9.13
N SER A 567 13.34 -15.29 10.22
CA SER A 567 13.10 -15.87 11.54
C SER A 567 12.05 -15.05 12.31
N CYS A 568 11.22 -15.74 13.08
CA CYS A 568 10.19 -15.11 13.90
C CYS A 568 10.04 -15.86 15.23
N SER A 569 10.11 -15.13 16.34
CA SER A 569 9.80 -15.69 17.65
C SER A 569 8.29 -15.76 17.87
N TYR A 570 7.85 -16.78 18.59
CA TYR A 570 6.44 -16.98 18.93
C TYR A 570 6.30 -17.53 20.35
N LEU A 571 5.10 -17.37 20.91
CA LEU A 571 4.67 -17.93 22.19
C LEU A 571 3.58 -18.97 21.97
N GLU A 572 3.52 -19.98 22.83
CA GLU A 572 2.42 -20.95 22.87
C GLU A 572 1.80 -21.02 24.26
N GLY A 573 0.48 -21.18 24.30
CA GLY A 573 -0.30 -21.31 25.53
C GLY A 573 -1.42 -22.32 25.33
N ARG A 574 -2.03 -22.78 26.42
CA ARG A 574 -3.16 -23.71 26.36
C ARG A 574 -4.46 -23.01 26.74
N LEU A 575 -5.50 -23.25 25.96
CA LEU A 575 -6.85 -22.86 26.32
C LEU A 575 -7.32 -23.66 27.54
N SER A 576 -8.06 -23.00 28.43
CA SER A 576 -8.62 -23.59 29.64
C SER A 576 -10.10 -23.19 29.77
N GLY A 577 -10.99 -24.17 29.60
CA GLY A 577 -12.44 -23.95 29.72
C GLY A 577 -13.05 -23.26 28.50
N GLU A 578 -14.15 -22.54 28.73
CA GLU A 578 -14.92 -21.84 27.69
C GLU A 578 -14.34 -20.47 27.34
N ARG A 579 -13.52 -19.91 28.22
CA ARG A 579 -12.91 -18.59 28.07
C ARG A 579 -11.46 -18.59 28.54
N SER A 580 -10.56 -18.00 27.75
CA SER A 580 -9.15 -17.88 28.10
C SER A 580 -8.58 -16.55 27.67
N CYS A 581 -7.70 -15.99 28.48
CA CYS A 581 -6.99 -14.76 28.18
C CYS A 581 -5.49 -15.00 28.06
N PHE A 582 -4.87 -14.27 27.14
CA PHE A 582 -3.43 -14.27 26.92
C PHE A 582 -2.94 -12.84 26.78
N ALA A 583 -1.74 -12.55 27.27
CA ALA A 583 -1.12 -11.24 27.11
C ALA A 583 0.36 -11.39 26.77
N SER A 584 0.79 -10.66 25.74
CA SER A 584 2.16 -10.63 25.27
C SER A 584 2.67 -9.19 25.16
N LEU A 585 3.98 -9.04 25.32
CA LEU A 585 4.69 -7.81 25.01
C LEU A 585 5.54 -8.07 23.77
N VAL A 586 5.23 -7.38 22.68
CA VAL A 586 5.99 -7.45 21.43
C VAL A 586 6.90 -6.24 21.34
N TYR A 587 8.11 -6.44 20.83
CA TYR A 587 9.09 -5.40 20.57
C TYR A 587 9.56 -5.43 19.14
N LEU A 588 9.66 -4.25 18.54
CA LEU A 588 10.44 -3.99 17.33
C LEU A 588 11.16 -2.67 17.56
N GLY A 589 12.47 -2.62 17.37
CA GLY A 589 13.23 -1.38 17.49
C GLY A 589 14.57 -1.43 16.76
N GLY A 590 15.13 -0.26 16.46
CA GLY A 590 16.50 -0.14 15.93
C GLY A 590 17.59 -0.34 16.99
N GLU A 591 17.22 -0.33 18.26
CA GLU A 591 18.11 -0.56 19.40
C GLU A 591 17.62 -1.75 20.23
N PRO A 592 18.49 -2.38 21.05
CA PRO A 592 18.07 -3.37 22.03
C PRO A 592 16.97 -2.81 22.95
N PRO A 593 16.01 -3.63 23.39
CA PRO A 593 14.94 -3.18 24.27
C PRO A 593 15.51 -2.62 25.58
N ALA A 594 15.16 -1.38 25.90
CA ALA A 594 15.60 -0.69 27.13
C ALA A 594 15.11 -1.39 28.41
N TRP A 595 14.05 -2.18 28.28
CA TRP A 595 13.45 -2.97 29.35
C TRP A 595 12.93 -4.31 28.84
N VAL A 596 13.06 -5.35 29.66
CA VAL A 596 12.54 -6.70 29.41
C VAL A 596 11.70 -7.10 30.62
N PRO A 597 10.52 -7.71 30.44
CA PRO A 597 9.68 -8.11 31.56
C PRO A 597 10.40 -9.12 32.47
N PRO A 598 10.34 -8.96 33.80
CA PRO A 598 10.81 -9.98 34.73
C PRO A 598 9.92 -11.23 34.58
N ALA A 599 10.54 -12.40 34.53
CA ALA A 599 10.00 -13.78 34.40
C ALA A 599 8.46 -14.00 34.41
N VAL A 600 8.00 -14.97 33.63
CA VAL A 600 6.58 -15.39 33.52
C VAL A 600 5.95 -15.66 34.89
N GLY A 601 4.87 -14.94 35.24
CA GLY A 601 4.16 -15.11 36.50
C GLY A 601 3.53 -13.81 37.02
N PRO A 602 2.94 -13.81 38.23
CA PRO A 602 2.39 -12.61 38.84
C PRO A 602 3.50 -11.58 39.07
N SER A 603 3.51 -10.55 38.21
CA SER A 603 4.44 -9.44 38.26
C SER A 603 3.70 -8.20 38.76
N PRO A 604 4.25 -7.42 39.70
CA PRO A 604 3.63 -6.14 40.07
C PRO A 604 3.65 -5.13 38.92
N ALA A 605 4.39 -5.41 37.85
CA ALA A 605 4.41 -4.57 36.65
C ALA A 605 3.22 -4.84 35.73
N PHE A 606 2.53 -5.98 35.84
CA PHE A 606 1.46 -6.38 34.93
C PHE A 606 0.19 -6.80 35.67
N GLU A 607 -0.92 -6.16 35.33
CA GLU A 607 -2.25 -6.45 35.86
C GLU A 607 -3.19 -6.80 34.71
N LEU A 608 -3.98 -7.86 34.86
CA LEU A 608 -5.01 -8.27 33.93
C LEU A 608 -6.30 -8.54 34.70
N PHE A 609 -7.39 -7.93 34.25
CA PHE A 609 -8.74 -8.11 34.76
C PHE A 609 -9.67 -8.44 33.60
N ASP A 610 -10.47 -9.49 33.78
CA ASP A 610 -11.47 -9.96 32.83
C ASP A 610 -12.74 -10.35 33.59
N ASP A 611 -13.83 -9.62 33.36
CA ASP A 611 -15.14 -9.89 33.96
C ASP A 611 -16.10 -10.65 33.04
N GLY A 612 -15.61 -11.12 31.89
CA GLY A 612 -16.38 -11.80 30.85
C GLY A 612 -16.95 -10.85 29.80
N ALA A 613 -17.25 -9.60 30.14
CA ALA A 613 -17.75 -8.59 29.19
C ALA A 613 -16.65 -7.62 28.76
N ARG A 614 -15.69 -7.35 29.65
CA ARG A 614 -14.62 -6.37 29.46
C ARG A 614 -13.30 -6.94 29.92
N VAL A 615 -12.28 -6.72 29.09
CA VAL A 615 -10.90 -7.03 29.40
C VAL A 615 -10.13 -5.73 29.62
N THR A 616 -9.39 -5.66 30.71
CA THR A 616 -8.49 -4.55 31.06
C THR A 616 -7.12 -5.11 31.40
N ALA A 617 -6.08 -4.64 30.72
CA ALA A 617 -4.71 -4.99 31.04
C ALA A 617 -3.87 -3.72 31.20
N ARG A 618 -2.96 -3.73 32.16
CA ARG A 618 -2.06 -2.63 32.45
C ARG A 618 -0.65 -3.15 32.65
N LEU A 619 0.31 -2.60 31.91
CA LEU A 619 1.73 -2.90 32.02
C LEU A 619 2.50 -1.61 32.34
N THR A 620 3.30 -1.63 33.41
CA THR A 620 4.26 -0.56 33.71
C THR A 620 5.65 -0.98 33.23
N LEU A 621 6.14 -0.32 32.19
CA LEU A 621 7.51 -0.50 31.69
C LEU A 621 8.53 0.08 32.67
N GLY A 622 9.78 -0.36 32.58
CA GLY A 622 10.89 0.07 33.45
C GLY A 622 10.93 1.55 33.85
N PRO A 623 10.91 2.52 32.92
CA PRO A 623 10.99 3.95 33.25
C PRO A 623 9.69 4.53 33.83
N GLY A 624 8.67 3.71 34.10
CA GLY A 624 7.37 4.13 34.63
C GLY A 624 6.32 4.44 33.56
N GLN A 625 6.65 4.27 32.27
CA GLN A 625 5.69 4.40 31.18
C GLN A 625 4.66 3.28 31.24
N VAL A 626 3.37 3.63 31.12
CA VAL A 626 2.26 2.67 31.24
C VAL A 626 1.65 2.39 29.88
N LEU A 627 1.51 1.11 29.55
CA LEU A 627 0.66 0.61 28.47
C LEU A 627 -0.63 0.09 29.10
N GLU A 628 -1.77 0.56 28.61
CA GLU A 628 -3.08 0.11 29.08
C GLU A 628 -3.91 -0.29 27.86
N VAL A 629 -4.58 -1.43 27.95
CA VAL A 629 -5.50 -1.95 26.94
C VAL A 629 -6.84 -2.22 27.61
N VAL A 630 -7.89 -1.63 27.05
CA VAL A 630 -9.27 -1.81 27.50
C VAL A 630 -10.15 -2.04 26.28
N PHE A 631 -10.87 -3.16 26.26
CA PHE A 631 -11.88 -3.40 25.23
C PHE A 631 -13.06 -4.19 25.78
N ALA A 632 -14.24 -3.93 25.21
CA ALA A 632 -15.45 -4.69 25.44
C ALA A 632 -15.63 -5.72 24.33
N LEU A 633 -16.10 -6.91 24.70
CA LEU A 633 -16.46 -7.98 23.78
C LEU A 633 -17.90 -7.82 23.30
#